data_AF-A0AAN8FIE2-F1
#
_entry.id   AF-A0AAN8FIE2-F1
#
_cell.length_a   1.000
_cell.length_b   1.000
_cell.length_c   1.000
_cell.angle_alpha   90.00
_cell.angle_beta   90.00
_cell.angle_gamma   90.00
#
_symmetry.space_group_name_H-M   'P 1'
#
loop_
_entity.id
_entity.type
_entity.pdbx_description
1 polymer ?
#
loop_
_entity_poly.entity_id
_entity_poly.type
_entity_poly.pdbx_seq_one_letter_code
_entity_poly.pdbx_strand_id
1 'polypeptide(L)'
;RQLDLLAGLAALSDRCDAASIQQLLSCVSLCSAHHPVIIHAKSRLVQRIVTRDPVRMKDASQVCVHLLNPLVIGLSCKELSSAHFDDVMSSVRILLDLVEQLRYESDDRLQQQQLGLGKLGNRRVSMSSTNLPRVMISAARPSFSNDSRYVQR
;
A
#
# COMPACT_ATOMS: atom_id res chain seq x y z
N ARG A 1 -22.77 -26.68 0.12
CA ARG A 1 -23.19 -25.38 0.71
C ARG A 1 -22.03 -24.39 0.87
N GLN A 2 -21.00 -24.66 1.68
CA GLN A 2 -19.86 -23.73 1.83
C GLN A 2 -19.01 -23.58 0.55
N LEU A 3 -18.78 -24.68 -0.18
CA LEU A 3 -18.09 -24.63 -1.47
C LEU A 3 -18.87 -23.82 -2.52
N ASP A 4 -20.20 -23.95 -2.55
CA ASP A 4 -21.07 -23.17 -3.43
C ASP A 4 -21.00 -21.69 -3.10
N LEU A 5 -20.97 -21.35 -1.80
CA LEU A 5 -20.75 -19.98 -1.34
C LEU A 5 -19.40 -19.46 -1.84
N LEU A 6 -18.30 -20.18 -1.59
CA LEU A 6 -16.96 -19.76 -2.04
C LEU A 6 -16.85 -19.62 -3.57
N ALA A 7 -17.50 -20.52 -4.32
CA ALA A 7 -17.58 -20.42 -5.78
C ALA A 7 -18.37 -19.19 -6.24
N GLY A 8 -19.49 -18.88 -5.56
CA GLY A 8 -20.26 -17.67 -5.79
C GLY A 8 -19.46 -16.40 -5.46
N LEU A 9 -18.75 -16.39 -4.33
CA LEU A 9 -17.85 -15.30 -3.94
C LEU A 9 -16.75 -15.10 -4.98
N ALA A 10 -16.17 -16.18 -5.52
CA ALA A 10 -15.17 -16.08 -6.59
C ALA A 10 -15.74 -15.40 -7.84
N ALA A 11 -16.94 -15.81 -8.28
CA ALA A 11 -17.60 -15.22 -9.44
C ALA A 11 -17.99 -13.74 -9.24
N LEU A 12 -18.39 -13.36 -8.02
CA LEU A 12 -18.72 -11.98 -7.68
C LEU A 12 -17.47 -11.11 -7.53
N SER A 13 -16.40 -11.64 -6.93
CA SER A 13 -15.15 -10.92 -6.71
C SER A 13 -14.50 -10.41 -7.99
N ASP A 14 -14.84 -11.04 -9.12
CA ASP A 14 -14.43 -10.64 -10.45
C ASP A 14 -15.07 -9.33 -10.93
N ARG A 15 -16.28 -9.04 -10.47
CA ARG A 15 -17.12 -7.94 -10.99
C ARG A 15 -17.31 -6.79 -10.00
N CYS A 16 -16.93 -7.00 -8.74
CA CYS A 16 -17.13 -6.03 -7.68
C CYS A 16 -16.14 -4.85 -7.76
N ASP A 17 -16.65 -3.68 -7.41
CA ASP A 17 -15.87 -2.49 -7.12
C ASP A 17 -15.15 -2.60 -5.76
N ALA A 18 -14.36 -1.59 -5.41
CA ALA A 18 -13.58 -1.58 -4.18
C ALA A 18 -14.44 -1.57 -2.91
N ALA A 19 -15.66 -1.03 -2.94
CA ALA A 19 -16.55 -1.06 -1.77
C ALA A 19 -17.20 -2.45 -1.61
N SER A 20 -17.75 -3.01 -2.69
CA SER A 20 -18.41 -4.32 -2.63
C SER A 20 -17.43 -5.45 -2.33
N ILE A 21 -16.17 -5.34 -2.77
CA ILE A 21 -15.19 -6.39 -2.47
C ILE A 21 -14.94 -6.53 -0.97
N GLN A 22 -14.90 -5.42 -0.22
CA GLN A 22 -14.71 -5.44 1.24
C GLN A 22 -15.85 -6.20 1.93
N GLN A 23 -17.08 -5.98 1.49
CA GLN A 23 -18.24 -6.72 2.00
C GLN A 23 -18.15 -8.21 1.68
N LEU A 24 -17.72 -8.58 0.46
CA LEU A 24 -17.51 -9.97 0.08
C LEU A 24 -16.43 -10.67 0.92
N LEU A 25 -15.37 -9.96 1.32
CA LEU A 25 -14.31 -10.54 2.15
C LEU A 25 -14.89 -11.07 3.47
N SER A 26 -15.80 -10.32 4.10
CA SER A 26 -16.43 -10.74 5.35
C SER A 26 -17.15 -12.10 5.23
N CYS A 27 -17.74 -12.40 4.07
CA CYS A 27 -18.42 -13.66 3.81
C CYS A 27 -17.44 -14.86 3.76
N VAL A 28 -16.17 -14.63 3.42
CA VAL A 28 -15.13 -15.67 3.45
C VAL A 28 -14.99 -16.23 4.86
N SER A 29 -15.10 -15.39 5.89
CA SER A 29 -14.96 -15.78 7.30
C SER A 29 -16.09 -16.68 7.80
N LEU A 30 -17.24 -16.73 7.10
CA LEU A 30 -18.35 -17.63 7.45
C LEU A 30 -18.06 -19.10 7.13
N CYS A 31 -17.08 -19.37 6.25
CA CYS A 31 -16.70 -20.72 5.88
C CYS A 31 -15.69 -21.30 6.89
N SER A 32 -15.76 -22.61 7.12
CA SER A 32 -14.88 -23.29 8.09
C SER A 32 -13.40 -23.09 7.77
N ALA A 33 -12.59 -22.84 8.80
CA ALA A 33 -11.13 -22.77 8.71
C ALA A 33 -10.44 -24.09 9.11
N HIS A 34 -11.21 -25.17 9.30
CA HIS A 34 -10.70 -26.46 9.80
C HIS A 34 -10.91 -27.63 8.83
N HIS A 35 -11.73 -27.44 7.79
CA HIS A 35 -11.99 -28.49 6.80
C HIS A 35 -11.04 -28.33 5.59
N PRO A 36 -10.23 -29.35 5.24
CA PRO A 36 -9.12 -29.20 4.27
C PRO A 36 -9.57 -28.70 2.90
N VAL A 37 -10.70 -29.22 2.39
CA VAL A 37 -11.26 -28.78 1.10
C VAL A 37 -11.74 -27.32 1.13
N ILE A 38 -12.27 -26.86 2.26
CA ILE A 38 -12.74 -25.47 2.41
C ILE A 38 -11.55 -24.52 2.52
N ILE A 39 -10.51 -24.91 3.26
CA ILE A 39 -9.25 -24.16 3.38
C ILE A 39 -8.61 -23.98 1.99
N HIS A 40 -8.52 -25.05 1.21
CA HIS A 40 -8.02 -24.99 -0.16
C HIS A 40 -8.90 -24.10 -1.06
N ALA A 41 -10.23 -24.21 -0.98
CA ALA A 41 -11.12 -23.33 -1.75
C ALA A 41 -10.94 -21.85 -1.37
N LYS A 42 -10.71 -21.53 -0.09
CA LYS A 42 -10.37 -20.16 0.35
C LYS A 42 -9.03 -19.71 -0.23
N SER A 43 -8.00 -20.55 -0.23
CA SER A 43 -6.69 -20.17 -0.76
C SER A 43 -6.76 -19.86 -2.26
N ARG A 44 -7.55 -20.63 -3.02
CA ARG A 44 -7.84 -20.38 -4.44
C ARG A 44 -8.63 -19.10 -4.67
N LEU A 45 -9.62 -18.79 -3.82
CA LEU A 45 -10.35 -17.53 -3.86
C LEU A 45 -9.42 -16.34 -3.64
N VAL A 46 -8.54 -16.42 -2.63
CA VAL A 46 -7.53 -15.40 -2.34
C VAL A 46 -6.63 -15.16 -3.55
N GLN A 47 -6.05 -16.22 -4.13
CA GLN A 47 -5.22 -16.11 -5.33
C GLN A 47 -5.98 -15.40 -6.46
N ARG A 48 -7.23 -15.79 -6.71
CA ARG A 48 -8.06 -15.15 -7.74
C ARG A 48 -8.28 -13.66 -7.49
N ILE A 49 -8.62 -13.28 -6.26
CA ILE A 49 -8.86 -11.88 -5.89
C ILE A 49 -7.60 -11.04 -6.11
N VAL A 50 -6.47 -11.52 -5.59
CA VAL A 50 -5.20 -10.77 -5.62
C VAL A 50 -4.63 -10.71 -7.04
N THR A 51 -4.62 -11.81 -7.79
CA THR A 51 -4.08 -11.83 -9.17
C THR A 51 -4.89 -10.97 -10.13
N ARG A 52 -6.19 -10.83 -9.90
CA ARG A 52 -7.06 -10.06 -10.79
C ARG A 52 -6.82 -8.56 -10.69
N ASP A 53 -6.92 -8.02 -9.47
CA ASP A 53 -6.72 -6.59 -9.22
C ASP A 53 -6.56 -6.35 -7.70
N PRO A 54 -5.30 -6.30 -7.21
CA PRO A 54 -5.01 -6.14 -5.79
C PRO A 54 -5.32 -4.72 -5.29
N VAL A 55 -5.40 -3.71 -6.17
CA VAL A 55 -5.59 -2.29 -5.84
C VAL A 55 -6.97 -2.01 -5.23
N ARG A 56 -7.92 -2.94 -5.42
CA ARG A 56 -9.26 -2.88 -4.80
C ARG A 56 -9.24 -3.17 -3.30
N MET A 57 -8.20 -3.84 -2.79
CA MET A 57 -8.02 -4.04 -1.36
C MET A 57 -7.29 -2.84 -0.79
N LYS A 58 -7.95 -2.05 0.04
CA LYS A 58 -7.38 -0.81 0.60
C LYS A 58 -7.23 -0.85 2.12
N ASP A 59 -7.85 -1.83 2.77
CA ASP A 59 -7.86 -1.95 4.22
C ASP A 59 -7.10 -3.20 4.65
N ALA A 60 -5.90 -2.99 5.18
CA ALA A 60 -5.05 -4.06 5.69
C ALA A 60 -5.73 -4.84 6.83
N SER A 61 -6.57 -4.19 7.65
CA SER A 61 -7.30 -4.85 8.74
C SER A 61 -8.29 -5.87 8.18
N GLN A 62 -9.06 -5.48 7.15
CA GLN A 62 -10.02 -6.38 6.50
C GLN A 62 -9.33 -7.57 5.84
N VAL A 63 -8.21 -7.33 5.15
CA VAL A 63 -7.39 -8.40 4.55
C VAL A 63 -6.88 -9.37 5.63
N CYS A 64 -6.35 -8.84 6.73
CA CYS A 64 -5.87 -9.65 7.85
C CYS A 64 -6.98 -10.50 8.47
N VAL A 65 -8.10 -9.89 8.83
CA VAL A 65 -9.20 -10.55 9.55
C VAL A 65 -9.88 -11.59 8.66
N HIS A 66 -10.18 -11.24 7.41
CA HIS A 66 -11.09 -12.05 6.60
C HIS A 66 -10.41 -13.01 5.63
N LEU A 67 -9.15 -12.76 5.27
CA LEU A 67 -8.41 -13.61 4.33
C LEU A 67 -7.22 -14.28 4.99
N LEU A 68 -6.33 -13.50 5.63
CA LEU A 68 -5.08 -14.04 6.17
C LEU A 68 -5.31 -14.95 7.37
N ASN A 69 -6.04 -14.48 8.39
CA ASN A 69 -6.28 -15.24 9.62
C ASN A 69 -6.91 -16.61 9.36
N PRO A 70 -7.97 -16.75 8.54
CA PRO A 70 -8.54 -18.05 8.22
C PRO A 70 -7.55 -19.01 7.53
N LEU A 71 -6.65 -18.51 6.69
CA LEU A 71 -5.65 -19.33 6.03
C LEU A 71 -4.52 -19.73 6.99
N VAL A 72 -4.06 -18.82 7.85
CA VAL A 72 -3.07 -19.12 8.90
C VAL A 72 -3.60 -20.18 9.86
N ILE A 73 -4.87 -20.09 10.28
CA ILE A 73 -5.53 -21.15 11.06
C ILE A 73 -5.57 -22.45 10.24
N GLY A 74 -5.92 -22.35 8.95
CA GLY A 74 -5.97 -23.48 8.04
C GLY A 74 -4.65 -24.24 7.91
N LEU A 75 -3.49 -23.58 8.01
CA LEU A 75 -2.17 -24.23 7.99
C LEU A 75 -1.97 -25.25 9.13
N SER A 76 -2.72 -25.12 10.23
CA SER A 76 -2.70 -26.09 11.33
C SER A 76 -3.52 -27.36 11.05
N CYS A 77 -4.26 -27.42 9.94
CA CYS A 77 -5.08 -28.56 9.56
C CYS A 77 -4.20 -29.72 9.06
N LYS A 78 -4.06 -30.76 9.89
CA LYS A 78 -3.24 -31.95 9.62
C LYS A 78 -3.72 -32.78 8.43
N GLU A 79 -4.96 -32.59 8.00
CA GLU A 79 -5.58 -33.31 6.88
C GLU A 79 -5.34 -32.64 5.52
N LEU A 80 -4.60 -31.53 5.47
CA LEU A 80 -4.19 -30.93 4.21
C LEU A 80 -3.21 -31.86 3.48
N SER A 81 -3.48 -32.11 2.20
CA SER A 81 -2.50 -32.74 1.32
C SER A 81 -1.32 -31.80 1.10
N SER A 82 -0.16 -32.34 0.72
CA SER A 82 1.03 -31.52 0.41
C SER A 82 0.72 -30.42 -0.61
N ALA A 83 0.01 -30.76 -1.69
CA ALA A 83 -0.35 -29.80 -2.73
C ALA A 83 -1.27 -28.68 -2.19
N HIS A 84 -2.26 -29.03 -1.36
CA HIS A 84 -3.13 -28.00 -0.76
C HIS A 84 -2.37 -27.14 0.25
N PHE A 85 -1.44 -27.71 1.00
CA PHE A 85 -0.59 -26.98 1.93
C PHE A 85 0.27 -25.95 1.21
N ASP A 86 0.93 -26.35 0.11
CA ASP A 86 1.75 -25.45 -0.70
C ASP A 86 0.92 -24.30 -1.29
N ASP A 87 -0.29 -24.59 -1.78
CA ASP A 87 -1.23 -23.58 -2.27
C ASP A 87 -1.64 -22.58 -1.17
N VAL A 88 -1.93 -23.07 0.04
CA VAL A 88 -2.31 -22.23 1.19
C VAL A 88 -1.13 -21.38 1.64
N MET A 89 0.08 -21.95 1.74
CA MET A 89 1.31 -21.22 2.06
C MET A 89 1.60 -20.13 1.04
N SER A 90 1.44 -20.42 -0.25
CA SER A 90 1.58 -19.43 -1.31
C SER A 90 0.57 -18.28 -1.16
N SER A 91 -0.70 -18.60 -0.87
CA SER A 91 -1.71 -17.56 -0.62
C SER A 91 -1.42 -16.72 0.62
N VAL A 92 -0.94 -17.33 1.70
CA VAL A 92 -0.53 -16.62 2.91
C VAL A 92 0.61 -15.65 2.61
N ARG A 93 1.63 -16.09 1.87
CA ARG A 93 2.75 -15.22 1.46
C ARG A 93 2.28 -14.01 0.66
N ILE A 94 1.46 -14.24 -0.36
CA ILE A 94 0.89 -13.17 -1.19
C ILE A 94 0.11 -12.14 -0.34
N LEU A 95 -0.65 -12.61 0.66
CA LEU A 95 -1.39 -11.73 1.56
C LEU A 95 -0.47 -10.94 2.49
N LEU A 96 0.64 -11.52 2.97
CA LEU A 96 1.62 -10.79 3.77
C LEU A 96 2.27 -9.66 2.95
N ASP A 97 2.68 -9.96 1.71
CA ASP A 97 3.26 -8.97 0.80
C ASP A 97 2.27 -7.82 0.54
N LEU A 98 0.99 -8.14 0.31
CA LEU A 98 -0.07 -7.14 0.15
C LEU A 98 -0.29 -6.30 1.41
N VAL A 99 -0.37 -6.93 2.59
CA VAL A 99 -0.56 -6.22 3.86
C VAL A 99 0.59 -5.27 4.14
N GLU A 100 1.82 -5.69 3.82
CA GLU A 100 3.01 -4.85 3.90
C GLU A 100 2.91 -3.65 2.97
N GLN A 101 2.55 -3.85 1.69
CA GLN A 101 2.31 -2.76 0.74
C GLN A 101 1.25 -1.77 1.24
N LEU A 102 0.13 -2.25 1.78
CA LEU A 102 -0.93 -1.40 2.31
C LEU A 102 -0.50 -0.59 3.53
N ARG A 103 0.39 -1.14 4.37
CA ARG A 103 0.97 -0.40 5.50
C ARG A 103 1.89 0.72 5.00
N TYR A 104 2.78 0.43 4.05
CA TYR A 104 3.65 1.44 3.43
C TYR A 104 2.84 2.58 2.79
N GLU A 105 1.81 2.28 2.00
CA GLU A 105 0.97 3.32 1.39
C GLU A 105 0.23 4.18 2.44
N SER A 106 -0.17 3.58 3.57
CA SER A 106 -0.84 4.29 4.65
C SER A 106 0.11 5.25 5.36
N ASP A 107 1.34 4.80 5.65
CA ASP A 107 2.38 5.60 6.29
C ASP A 107 2.84 6.76 5.40
N ASP A 108 3.00 6.53 4.09
CA ASP A 108 3.32 7.58 3.12
C ASP A 108 2.24 8.67 3.07
N ARG A 109 0.96 8.28 3.08
CA ARG A 109 -0.16 9.23 3.13
C ARG A 109 -0.16 10.04 4.43
N LEU A 110 0.10 9.40 5.56
CA LEU A 110 0.23 10.08 6.86
C LEU A 110 1.40 11.06 6.87
N GLN A 111 2.54 10.67 6.31
CA GLN A 111 3.72 11.52 6.20
C GLN A 111 3.48 12.71 5.24
N GLN A 112 2.81 12.49 4.11
CA GLN A 112 2.40 13.57 3.20
C GLN A 112 1.42 14.54 3.86
N GLN A 113 0.46 14.04 4.67
CA GLN A 113 -0.45 14.88 5.44
C GLN A 113 0.30 15.73 6.47
N GLN A 114 1.23 15.12 7.22
CA GLN A 114 2.05 15.83 8.21
C GLN A 114 2.95 16.89 7.57
N LEU A 115 3.59 16.58 6.43
CA LEU A 115 4.40 17.54 5.68
C LEU A 115 3.56 18.63 4.99
N GLY A 116 2.31 18.33 4.63
CA GLY A 116 1.35 19.29 4.08
C GLY A 116 0.79 20.27 5.12
N LEU A 117 0.62 19.83 6.36
CA LEU A 117 0.21 20.65 7.50
C LEU A 117 1.38 21.41 8.15
N GLY A 118 2.62 20.91 8.03
CA GLY A 118 3.83 21.55 8.55
C GLY A 118 4.41 22.66 7.67
N LYS A 119 3.91 22.87 6.45
CA LYS A 119 4.43 23.87 5.50
C LYS A 119 3.57 25.15 5.41
N LEU A 120 2.79 25.43 6.46
CA LEU A 120 2.19 26.75 6.70
C LEU A 120 2.98 27.57 7.75
N GLY A 121 4.26 27.26 7.96
CA GLY A 121 5.20 28.07 8.74
C GLY A 121 6.26 28.69 7.85
N ASN A 122 6.26 30.03 7.78
CA ASN A 122 7.28 30.90 7.16
C ASN A 122 7.31 31.00 5.62
N ARG A 123 6.20 31.45 5.00
CA ARG A 123 6.33 32.28 3.78
C ARG A 123 6.86 33.65 4.18
N ARG A 124 8.18 33.84 4.11
CA ARG A 124 8.78 35.17 4.07
C ARG A 124 8.19 35.86 2.82
N VAL A 125 7.39 36.90 3.04
CA VAL A 125 6.77 37.69 1.97
C VAL A 125 7.88 38.46 1.27
N SER A 126 8.42 37.92 0.19
CA SER A 126 9.31 38.67 -0.70
C SER A 126 8.45 39.65 -1.50
N MET A 127 8.44 40.90 -1.06
CA MET A 127 7.92 42.04 -1.82
C MET A 127 8.66 42.11 -3.18
N SER A 128 7.98 41.82 -4.29
CA SER A 128 8.48 42.18 -5.61
C SER A 128 8.26 43.68 -5.83
N SER A 129 9.36 44.40 -6.05
CA SER A 129 9.51 45.85 -6.10
C SER A 129 9.04 46.50 -7.42
N THR A 130 7.83 46.20 -7.88
CA THR A 130 7.37 46.67 -9.20
C THR A 130 7.09 48.18 -9.30
N ASN A 131 7.23 48.95 -8.20
CA ASN A 131 7.06 50.41 -8.17
C ASN A 131 8.14 51.14 -7.33
N LEU A 132 9.34 50.58 -7.18
CA LEU A 132 10.42 51.34 -6.55
C LEU A 132 10.98 52.38 -7.53
N PRO A 133 11.08 53.67 -7.15
CA PRO A 133 11.66 54.71 -8.00
C PRO A 133 13.11 54.31 -8.37
N ARG A 134 13.44 54.40 -9.66
CA ARG A 134 14.77 54.05 -10.19
C ARG A 134 15.83 54.99 -9.63
N VAL A 135 16.50 54.58 -8.55
CA VAL A 135 17.71 55.24 -8.08
C VAL A 135 18.84 54.86 -9.05
N MET A 136 19.29 55.82 -9.86
CA MET A 136 20.50 55.65 -10.68
C MET A 136 21.70 55.52 -9.76
N ILE A 137 22.33 54.34 -9.75
CA ILE A 137 23.63 54.14 -9.09
C ILE A 137 24.68 54.13 -10.21
N SER A 138 25.45 55.21 -10.31
CA SER A 138 26.60 55.31 -11.20
C SER A 138 27.68 54.30 -10.79
N ALA A 139 28.10 53.46 -11.73
CA ALA A 139 29.17 52.47 -11.52
C ALA A 139 30.52 53.16 -11.30
N ALA A 140 31.17 52.86 -10.18
CA ALA A 140 32.61 53.04 -10.01
C ALA A 140 33.32 51.72 -10.36
N ARG A 141 34.35 51.82 -11.22
CA ARG A 141 35.13 50.73 -11.83
C ARG A 141 35.75 49.75 -10.82
N PRO A 142 35.93 48.47 -11.18
CA PRO A 142 36.81 47.56 -10.46
C PRO A 142 38.27 47.81 -10.85
N SER A 143 39.12 48.09 -9.86
CA SER A 143 40.58 48.12 -10.00
C SER A 143 41.13 46.69 -9.90
N PHE A 144 41.87 46.27 -10.92
CA PHE A 144 42.69 45.05 -10.88
C PHE A 144 43.96 45.27 -10.05
N SER A 145 44.34 44.29 -9.22
CA SER A 145 45.75 43.96 -8.96
C SER A 145 45.91 42.55 -8.37
N ASN A 146 46.68 41.72 -9.09
CA ASN A 146 47.27 40.42 -8.73
C ASN A 146 47.80 40.33 -7.29
N ASP A 147 47.71 39.15 -6.65
CA ASP A 147 48.90 38.32 -6.39
C ASP A 147 48.56 36.88 -5.93
N SER A 148 49.55 36.01 -6.14
CA SER A 148 49.58 34.55 -6.23
C SER A 148 49.67 33.83 -4.87
N ARG A 149 49.18 32.57 -4.81
CA ARG A 149 49.97 31.38 -4.41
C ARG A 149 49.15 30.08 -4.35
N TYR A 150 49.57 29.12 -5.16
CA TYR A 150 49.36 27.67 -5.02
C TYR A 150 49.95 27.15 -3.70
N VAL A 151 49.28 26.20 -3.02
CA VAL A 151 49.94 25.03 -2.38
C VAL A 151 48.96 23.84 -2.38
N GLN A 152 49.43 22.75 -2.99
CA GLN A 152 48.87 21.41 -3.05
C GLN A 152 49.54 20.55 -1.94
N ARG A 153 48.78 19.67 -1.29
CA ARG A 153 49.27 18.42 -0.72
C ARG A 153 48.22 17.35 -0.94
#